data_AF-N1ZQ77-F1
#
_entry.id   AF-N1ZQ77-F1
#
_cell.length_a   1.000
_cell.length_b   1.000
_cell.length_c   1.000
_cell.angle_alpha   90.00
_cell.angle_beta   90.00
_cell.angle_gamma   90.00
#
_symmetry.space_group_name_H-M   'P 1'
#
loop_
_entity.id
_entity.type
_entity.pdbx_description
1 polymer ?
#
loop_
_entity_poly.entity_id
_entity_poly.type
_entity_poly.pdbx_seq_one_letter_code
_entity_poly.pdbx_strand_id
1 'polypeptide(L)' 'MEKTIQIYLASINDIKKFVSIISKYDGDFDLISGRYVVDAKSIMGIFSLDLSKPIQLSLSSVIPELIEELKPYII' A
#
# COMPACT_ATOMS: atom_id res chain seq x y z
N MET A 1 2.00 0.66 17.90
CA MET A 1 2.36 1.92 17.22
C MET A 1 2.26 1.64 15.73
N GLU A 2 1.49 2.43 15.01
CA GLU A 2 1.39 2.30 13.55
C GLU A 2 2.73 2.64 12.91
N LYS A 3 3.13 1.83 11.93
CA LYS A 3 4.32 2.07 11.13
C LYS A 3 3.88 2.53 9.76
N THR A 4 4.44 3.66 9.32
CA THR A 4 4.24 4.18 7.97
C THR A 4 5.48 3.96 7.12
N ILE A 5 5.28 3.49 5.89
CA ILE A 5 6.31 3.27 4.88
C ILE A 5 5.90 4.01 3.62
N GLN A 6 6.83 4.70 2.95
CA GLN A 6 6.51 5.30 1.67
C GLN A 6 6.65 4.28 0.54
N ILE A 7 5.67 4.27 -0.36
CA ILE A 7 5.65 3.41 -1.53
C ILE A 7 5.30 4.19 -2.79
N TYR A 8 5.68 3.64 -3.94
CA TYR A 8 5.34 4.17 -5.25
C TYR A 8 4.80 3.05 -6.16
N LEU A 9 3.60 3.26 -6.69
CA LEU A 9 2.91 2.32 -7.58
C LEU A 9 2.86 2.93 -8.98
N ALA A 10 3.86 2.63 -9.81
CA ALA A 10 4.10 3.32 -11.08
C ALA A 10 3.13 2.94 -12.21
N SER A 11 2.43 1.81 -12.10
CA SER A 11 1.56 1.30 -13.16
C SER A 11 0.33 0.57 -12.63
N ILE A 12 -0.66 0.38 -13.51
CA ILE A 12 -1.85 -0.45 -13.21
C ILE A 12 -1.44 -1.88 -12.81
N ASN A 13 -0.37 -2.41 -13.39
CA ASN A 13 0.14 -3.73 -13.05
C ASN A 13 0.71 -3.78 -11.62
N ASP A 14 1.40 -2.71 -11.20
CA ASP A 14 1.92 -2.60 -9.83
C ASP A 14 0.78 -2.53 -8.82
N ILE A 15 -0.28 -1.75 -9.11
CA ILE A 15 -1.48 -1.70 -8.27
C ILE A 15 -2.10 -3.10 -8.11
N LYS A 16 -2.30 -3.83 -9.21
CA LYS A 16 -2.88 -5.19 -9.16
C LYS A 16 -2.01 -6.15 -8.34
N LYS A 17 -0.69 -6.11 -8.52
CA LYS A 17 0.25 -6.95 -7.77
C LYS A 17 0.31 -6.56 -6.30
N PHE A 18 0.36 -5.28 -5.99
CA PHE A 18 0.34 -4.74 -4.63
C PHE A 18 -0.90 -5.21 -3.86
N VAL A 19 -2.10 -5.03 -4.44
CA VAL A 19 -3.35 -5.49 -3.83
C VAL A 19 -3.34 -6.99 -3.62
N SER A 20 -2.88 -7.76 -4.62
CA SER A 20 -2.74 -9.22 -4.50
C SER A 20 -1.80 -9.63 -3.36
N ILE A 21 -0.68 -8.93 -3.17
CA ILE A 21 0.26 -9.18 -2.06
C ILE A 21 -0.41 -8.87 -0.71
N ILE A 22 -0.89 -7.63 -0.53
CA ILE A 22 -1.50 -7.16 0.74
C ILE A 22 -2.71 -8.02 1.14
N SER A 23 -3.48 -8.50 0.16
CA SER A 23 -4.68 -9.31 0.43
C SER A 23 -4.39 -10.71 0.97
N LYS A 24 -3.13 -11.18 0.89
CA LYS A 24 -2.71 -12.46 1.52
C LYS A 24 -2.58 -12.36 3.04
N TYR A 25 -2.47 -11.14 3.56
CA TYR A 25 -2.14 -10.89 4.96
C TYR A 25 -3.37 -10.36 5.71
N ASP A 26 -3.60 -10.91 6.89
CA ASP A 26 -4.58 -10.38 7.82
C ASP A 26 -4.06 -9.09 8.47
N GLY A 27 -4.97 -8.16 8.73
CA GLY A 27 -4.66 -6.86 9.29
C GLY A 27 -5.17 -5.69 8.47
N ASP A 28 -5.15 -4.54 9.13
CA ASP A 28 -5.55 -3.25 8.57
C ASP A 28 -4.33 -2.59 7.94
N PHE A 29 -4.49 -2.26 6.66
CA PHE A 29 -3.48 -1.62 5.84
C PHE A 29 -4.13 -0.43 5.16
N ASP A 30 -3.63 0.77 5.44
CA ASP A 30 -4.19 1.99 4.90
C ASP A 30 -3.19 2.65 3.94
N LEU A 31 -3.70 3.14 2.81
CA LEU A 31 -2.97 4.02 1.93
C LEU A 31 -3.42 5.46 2.13
N ILE A 32 -2.43 6.32 2.38
CA ILE A 32 -2.62 7.74 2.68
C ILE A 32 -1.99 8.55 1.54
N SER A 33 -2.80 9.37 0.87
CA SER A 33 -2.37 10.33 -0.13
C SER A 33 -3.02 11.69 0.14
N GLY A 34 -2.25 12.62 0.69
CA GLY A 34 -2.75 13.92 1.13
C GLY A 34 -3.82 13.79 2.22
N ARG A 35 -5.08 14.09 1.88
CA ARG A 35 -6.22 14.03 2.80
C ARG A 35 -7.00 12.70 2.71
N TYR A 36 -6.68 11.86 1.73
CA TYR A 36 -7.40 10.63 1.46
C TYR A 36 -6.74 9.48 2.20
N VAL A 37 -7.59 8.66 2.83
CA VAL A 37 -7.21 7.40 3.46
C VAL A 37 -8.11 6.34 2.84
N VAL A 38 -7.51 5.28 2.29
CA VAL A 38 -8.24 4.18 1.66
C VAL A 38 -7.66 2.85 2.11
N ASP A 39 -8.52 1.84 2.18
CA ASP A 39 -8.11 0.46 2.42
C ASP A 39 -7.17 -0.01 1.31
N ALA A 40 -5.96 -0.44 1.68
CA ALA A 40 -4.93 -0.92 0.77
C ALA A 40 -5.31 -2.24 0.05
N LYS A 41 -6.34 -2.94 0.52
CA LYS A 41 -6.94 -4.12 -0.14
C LYS A 41 -7.97 -3.72 -1.21
N SER A 42 -8.44 -2.48 -1.22
CA SER A 42 -9.43 -2.01 -2.18
C SER A 42 -8.78 -1.46 -3.44
N ILE A 43 -8.73 -2.27 -4.50
CA ILE A 43 -8.24 -1.83 -5.82
C ILE A 43 -8.99 -0.59 -6.33
N MET A 44 -10.31 -0.51 -6.08
CA MET A 44 -11.12 0.65 -6.44
C MET A 44 -10.74 1.89 -5.62
N GLY A 45 -10.45 1.72 -4.33
CA GLY A 45 -9.97 2.79 -3.45
C GLY A 45 -8.63 3.34 -3.95
N ILE A 46 -7.70 2.48 -4.33
CA ILE A 46 -6.38 2.89 -4.86
C ILE A 46 -6.51 3.70 -6.14
N PHE A 47 -7.41 3.31 -7.06
CA PHE A 47 -7.66 4.09 -8.28
C PHE A 47 -8.24 5.48 -8.04
N SER A 48 -8.78 5.75 -6.84
CA SER A 48 -9.26 7.09 -6.47
C SER A 48 -8.16 8.03 -5.96
N LEU A 49 -6.95 7.51 -5.69
CA LEU A 49 -5.82 8.29 -5.18
C LEU A 49 -5.05 8.99 -6.30
N ASP A 50 -4.39 10.10 -5.96
CA ASP A 50 -3.31 10.65 -6.78
C ASP A 50 -2.05 9.79 -6.57
N LEU A 51 -1.71 9.00 -7.58
CA LEU A 51 -0.55 8.10 -7.62
C LEU A 51 0.63 8.70 -8.40
N SER A 52 0.56 9.98 -8.81
CA SER A 52 1.67 10.67 -9.49
C SER A 52 2.88 10.91 -8.58
N LYS A 53 2.72 10.70 -7.27
CA LYS A 53 3.72 10.87 -6.22
C LYS A 53 3.70 9.67 -5.29
N PRO A 54 4.77 9.43 -4.51
CA PRO A 54 4.75 8.42 -3.46
C PRO A 54 3.61 8.63 -2.46
N ILE A 55 3.05 7.53 -2.00
CA ILE A 55 1.97 7.47 -1.00
C ILE A 55 2.46 6.76 0.25
N GLN A 56 1.78 6.94 1.38
CA GLN A 56 2.15 6.27 2.62
C GLN A 56 1.29 5.02 2.82
N LEU A 57 1.93 3.89 3.08
CA LEU A 57 1.32 2.68 3.59
C LEU A 57 1.43 2.66 5.12
N SER A 58 0.30 2.71 5.81
CA SER A 58 0.21 2.50 7.26
C SER A 58 -0.11 1.03 7.55
N LEU A 59 0.62 0.45 8.50
CA LEU A 59 0.41 -0.91 8.99
C LEU A 59 0.45 -0.92 10.52
N SER A 60 -0.50 -1.63 11.13
CA SER A 60 -0.61 -1.77 12.58
C SER A 60 0.48 -2.67 13.19
N SER A 61 0.98 -3.63 12.41
CA SER A 61 2.03 -4.59 12.82
C SER A 61 3.04 -4.82 11.68
N VAL A 62 4.32 -4.91 12.03
CA VAL A 62 5.38 -5.20 11.06
C VAL A 62 5.39 -6.70 10.78
N ILE A 63 5.10 -7.07 9.53
CA ILE A 63 5.16 -8.45 9.05
C ILE A 63 6.37 -8.56 8.11
N PRO A 64 7.49 -9.19 8.53
CA PRO A 64 8.73 -9.23 7.75
C PRO A 64 8.54 -9.75 6.32
N GLU A 65 7.75 -10.81 6.15
CA GLU A 65 7.48 -11.45 4.86
C GLU A 65 6.75 -10.49 3.90
N LEU A 66 5.78 -9.72 4.42
CA LEU A 66 5.10 -8.68 3.66
C LEU A 66 6.07 -7.59 3.22
N ILE A 67 6.96 -7.14 4.11
CA ILE A 67 7.94 -6.10 3.79
C ILE A 67 8.88 -6.57 2.68
N GLU A 68 9.30 -7.84 2.70
CA GLU A 68 10.11 -8.45 1.63
C GLU A 68 9.37 -8.46 0.27
N GLU A 69 8.10 -8.86 0.25
CA GLU A 69 7.28 -8.83 -0.99
C GLU A 69 7.02 -7.41 -1.50
N LEU A 70 6.97 -6.42 -0.61
CA LEU A 70 6.72 -5.02 -0.95
C LEU A 70 7.97 -4.22 -1.34
N LYS A 71 9.18 -4.76 -1.16
CA LYS A 71 10.45 -4.11 -1.54
C LYS A 71 10.44 -3.42 -2.91
N PRO A 72 9.85 -3.98 -3.98
CA PRO A 72 9.84 -3.33 -5.29
C PRO A 72 9.09 -1.99 -5.34
N TYR A 73 8.20 -1.74 -4.36
CA TYR A 73 7.39 -0.53 -4.29
C TYR A 73 7.88 0.44 -3.23
N ILE A 74 8.73 0.02 -2.29
CA ILE A 74 9.25 0.88 -1.21
C ILE A 74 10.31 1.82 -1.78
N ILE A 75 10.28 3.08 -1.36
CA ILE A 75 11.26 4.12 -1.70
C ILE A 75 12.16 4.49 -0.52
#